data_AF-A0A843G5M9-F1
#
_entry.id   AF-A0A843G5M9-F1
#
_cell.length_a   1.000
_cell.length_b   1.000
_cell.length_c   1.000
_cell.angle_alpha   90.00
_cell.angle_beta   90.00
_cell.angle_gamma   90.00
#
_symmetry.space_group_name_H-M   'P 1'
#
loop_
_entity.id
_entity.type
_entity.pdbx_description
1 polymer ?
#
loop_
_entity_poly.entity_id
_entity_poly.type
_entity_poly.pdbx_seq_one_letter_code
_entity_poly.pdbx_strand_id
1 'polypeptide(L)'
;MKIDVKEQDENSMTFIVRDAEVPFVNAIRRIAMMKVPKLAIEDVFIVKNDSAMFDEVLAHRLGLTPLVSDAESIEGLVLPEDCDCDSEKGEYCPRCSVSFSLRETGPKTVYSKDLKSCGDSKIKPVYDTIPLLKLKENQDVDLEAVAKLGIGKDHAKWVPTTVCAYK
;
A
#
# COMPACT_ATOMS: atom_id res chain seq x y z
N MET A 1 -24.03 -7.05 22.19
CA MET A 1 -23.64 -6.25 21.02
C MET A 1 -24.59 -6.53 19.86
N LYS A 2 -25.40 -5.54 19.48
CA LYS A 2 -26.21 -5.55 18.26
C LYS A 2 -25.65 -4.50 17.31
N ILE A 3 -25.50 -4.86 16.03
CA ILE A 3 -24.96 -3.98 14.99
C ILE A 3 -26.10 -3.66 14.02
N ASP A 4 -26.32 -2.37 13.78
CA ASP A 4 -27.36 -1.85 12.89
C ASP A 4 -26.69 -0.97 11.82
N VAL A 5 -26.64 -1.45 10.58
CA VAL A 5 -25.95 -0.76 9.48
C VAL A 5 -26.88 0.31 8.91
N LYS A 6 -26.44 1.57 8.93
CA LYS A 6 -27.21 2.69 8.38
C LYS A 6 -26.91 2.88 6.90
N GLU A 7 -25.63 3.04 6.59
CA GLU A 7 -25.14 3.38 5.26
C GLU A 7 -23.90 2.54 4.96
N GLN A 8 -23.84 2.03 3.73
CA GLN A 8 -22.71 1.27 3.23
C GLN A 8 -22.47 1.68 1.78
N ASP A 9 -21.36 2.35 1.56
CA ASP A 9 -20.80 2.67 0.26
C ASP A 9 -19.62 1.74 -0.04
N GLU A 10 -19.06 1.85 -1.24
CA GLU A 10 -17.85 1.09 -1.62
C GLU A 10 -16.63 1.44 -0.74
N ASN A 11 -16.51 2.70 -0.31
CA ASN A 11 -15.36 3.21 0.44
C ASN A 11 -15.68 3.57 1.90
N SER A 12 -16.95 3.53 2.31
CA SER A 12 -17.41 4.04 3.60
C SER A 12 -18.49 3.16 4.19
N MET A 13 -18.50 2.99 5.52
CA MET A 13 -19.53 2.23 6.22
C MET A 13 -19.86 2.92 7.54
N THR A 14 -21.15 3.19 7.75
CA THR A 14 -21.67 3.78 8.98
C THR A 14 -22.65 2.82 9.63
N PHE A 15 -22.35 2.40 10.86
CA PHE A 15 -23.19 1.50 11.63
C PHE A 15 -23.32 1.96 13.09
N ILE A 16 -24.41 1.57 13.73
CA ILE A 16 -24.67 1.79 15.15
C ILE A 16 -24.37 0.50 15.91
N VAL A 17 -23.59 0.60 16.97
CA VAL A 17 -23.38 -0.48 17.93
C VAL A 17 -24.25 -0.22 19.15
N ARG A 18 -25.12 -1.17 19.50
CA ARG A 18 -25.89 -1.19 20.74
C ARG A 18 -25.38 -2.28 21.67
N ASP A 19 -25.56 -2.11 22.96
CA ASP A 19 -25.16 -3.08 23.99
C ASP A 19 -23.64 -3.38 23.97
N ALA A 20 -22.82 -2.32 23.95
CA ALA A 20 -21.36 -2.38 24.06
C ALA A 20 -20.82 -1.21 24.88
N GLU A 21 -19.73 -1.43 25.61
CA GLU A 21 -19.07 -0.39 26.39
C GLU A 21 -18.18 0.50 25.49
N VAL A 22 -18.06 1.78 25.86
CA VAL A 22 -17.22 2.75 25.13
C VAL A 22 -15.75 2.29 24.96
N PRO A 23 -15.08 1.72 25.98
CA PRO A 23 -13.72 1.22 25.82
C PRO A 23 -13.60 0.12 24.76
N PHE A 24 -14.61 -0.73 24.63
CA PHE A 24 -14.65 -1.81 23.64
C PHE A 24 -14.76 -1.26 22.22
N VAL A 25 -15.65 -0.28 21.98
CA VAL A 25 -15.78 0.37 20.67
C VAL A 25 -14.51 1.12 20.28
N ASN A 26 -13.86 1.78 21.24
CA ASN A 26 -12.57 2.44 20.99
C ASN A 26 -11.45 1.43 20.71
N ALA A 27 -11.47 0.25 21.34
CA ALA A 27 -10.52 -0.82 21.03
C ALA A 27 -10.69 -1.31 19.59
N ILE A 28 -11.92 -1.54 19.13
CA ILE A 28 -12.21 -1.90 17.73
C ILE A 28 -11.68 -0.83 16.78
N ARG A 29 -11.97 0.46 17.05
CA ARG A 29 -11.45 1.58 16.26
C ARG A 29 -9.94 1.56 16.13
N ARG A 30 -9.22 1.34 17.25
CA ARG A 30 -7.75 1.28 17.26
C ARG A 30 -7.22 0.06 16.50
N ILE A 31 -7.84 -1.10 16.65
CA ILE A 31 -7.44 -2.35 15.97
C ILE A 31 -7.63 -2.19 14.46
N ALA A 32 -8.77 -1.66 14.03
CA ALA A 32 -9.08 -1.42 12.62
C ALA A 32 -8.05 -0.49 11.95
N MET A 33 -7.53 0.50 12.67
CA MET A 33 -6.51 1.41 12.14
C MET A 33 -5.08 0.83 12.20
N MET A 34 -4.72 0.13 13.27
CA MET A 34 -3.31 -0.13 13.59
C MET A 34 -2.87 -1.58 13.42
N LYS A 35 -3.78 -2.55 13.46
CA LYS A 35 -3.46 -3.99 13.48
C LYS A 35 -3.94 -4.75 12.26
N VAL A 36 -4.72 -4.14 11.39
CA VAL A 36 -5.14 -4.76 10.14
C VAL A 36 -3.97 -4.69 9.15
N PRO A 37 -3.49 -5.83 8.63
CA PRO A 37 -2.37 -5.87 7.71
C PRO A 37 -2.78 -5.32 6.35
N LYS A 38 -1.86 -4.59 5.70
CA LYS A 38 -2.03 -3.99 4.38
C LYS A 38 -0.74 -4.18 3.57
N LEU A 39 -0.84 -4.28 2.25
CA LEU A 39 0.32 -4.27 1.37
C LEU A 39 0.71 -2.82 1.02
N ALA A 40 1.99 -2.48 1.15
CA ALA A 40 2.53 -1.20 0.69
C ALA A 40 3.97 -1.35 0.20
N ILE A 41 4.41 -0.42 -0.64
CA ILE A 41 5.80 -0.37 -1.12
C ILE A 41 6.73 0.04 0.04
N GLU A 42 7.74 -0.79 0.29
CA GLU A 42 8.77 -0.54 1.30
C GLU A 42 10.06 -0.07 0.64
N ASP A 43 10.63 -0.94 -0.18
CA ASP A 43 11.95 -0.75 -0.76
C ASP A 43 11.82 -0.32 -2.21
N VAL A 44 12.60 0.68 -2.63
CA VAL A 44 12.63 1.18 -4.00
C VAL A 44 14.08 1.22 -4.47
N PHE A 45 14.38 0.44 -5.49
CA PHE A 45 15.66 0.34 -6.16
C PHE A 45 15.62 1.20 -7.42
N ILE A 46 16.26 2.35 -7.39
CA ILE A 46 16.32 3.25 -8.54
C ILE A 46 17.59 2.93 -9.33
N VAL A 47 17.42 2.44 -10.56
CA VAL A 47 18.53 2.18 -11.49
C VAL A 47 18.94 3.48 -12.18
N LYS A 48 17.94 4.27 -12.60
CA LYS A 48 18.16 5.53 -13.31
C LYS A 48 17.02 6.51 -13.01
N ASN A 49 17.36 7.74 -12.62
CA ASN A 49 16.39 8.84 -12.48
C ASN A 49 17.00 10.15 -12.98
N ASP A 50 16.68 10.52 -14.23
CA ASP A 50 17.07 11.83 -14.81
C ASP A 50 15.99 12.90 -14.60
N SER A 51 14.97 12.61 -13.79
CA SER A 51 13.83 13.48 -13.60
C SER A 51 14.15 14.68 -12.71
N ALA A 52 13.22 15.65 -12.65
CA ALA A 52 13.36 16.79 -11.75
C ALA A 52 13.07 16.46 -10.27
N MET A 53 12.54 15.26 -9.98
CA MET A 53 12.19 14.83 -8.63
C MET A 53 13.32 13.97 -8.07
N PHE A 54 13.78 14.31 -6.86
CA PHE A 54 14.77 13.52 -6.15
C PHE A 54 14.23 12.13 -5.79
N ASP A 55 15.16 11.19 -5.69
CA ASP A 55 14.92 9.76 -5.43
C ASP A 55 14.11 9.52 -4.17
N GLU A 56 14.42 10.22 -3.08
CA GLU A 56 13.77 10.06 -1.78
C GLU A 56 12.30 10.52 -1.83
N VAL A 57 12.03 11.59 -2.59
CA VAL A 57 10.67 12.11 -2.77
C VAL A 57 9.85 11.16 -3.62
N LEU A 58 10.46 10.59 -4.67
CA LEU A 58 9.80 9.59 -5.51
C LEU A 58 9.51 8.31 -4.72
N ALA A 59 10.48 7.80 -3.96
CA ALA A 59 10.32 6.63 -3.11
C ALA A 59 9.22 6.83 -2.06
N HIS A 60 9.19 7.99 -1.40
CA HIS A 60 8.14 8.31 -0.43
C HIS A 60 6.74 8.35 -1.07
N ARG A 61 6.61 8.87 -2.29
CA ARG A 61 5.34 8.86 -3.03
C ARG A 61 4.89 7.45 -3.43
N LEU A 62 5.82 6.62 -3.88
CA LEU A 62 5.54 5.22 -4.20
C LEU A 62 5.07 4.47 -2.94
N GLY A 63 5.73 4.69 -1.80
CA GLY A 63 5.34 4.10 -0.51
C GLY A 63 3.92 4.45 -0.05
N LEU A 64 3.43 5.65 -0.39
CA LEU A 64 2.07 6.10 -0.06
C LEU A 64 1.02 5.73 -1.12
N THR A 65 1.41 5.13 -2.23
CA THR A 65 0.47 4.73 -3.28
C THR A 65 -0.33 3.51 -2.81
N PRO A 66 -1.67 3.59 -2.74
CA PRO A 66 -2.49 2.49 -2.25
C PRO A 66 -2.47 1.33 -3.27
N LEU A 67 -2.14 0.14 -2.79
CA LEU A 67 -2.20 -1.10 -3.55
C LEU A 67 -3.44 -1.91 -3.15
N VAL A 68 -4.02 -2.61 -4.12
CA VAL A 68 -5.11 -3.56 -3.90
C VAL A 68 -4.61 -4.66 -2.96
N SER A 69 -5.34 -4.85 -1.88
CA SER A 69 -4.97 -5.69 -0.73
C SER A 69 -6.19 -6.54 -0.32
N ASP A 70 -6.84 -7.20 -1.29
CA ASP A 70 -7.99 -8.07 -1.01
C ASP A 70 -7.57 -9.30 -0.22
N ALA A 71 -8.49 -9.87 0.57
CA ALA A 71 -8.22 -11.06 1.38
C ALA A 71 -7.67 -12.23 0.53
N GLU A 72 -8.21 -12.44 -0.67
CA GLU A 72 -7.73 -13.45 -1.63
C GLU A 72 -6.36 -13.12 -2.24
N SER A 73 -5.99 -11.83 -2.26
CA SER A 73 -4.71 -11.37 -2.78
C SER A 73 -3.60 -11.41 -1.73
N ILE A 74 -3.97 -11.35 -0.44
CA ILE A 74 -3.07 -11.51 0.70
C ILE A 74 -2.98 -12.98 1.14
N GLU A 75 -3.89 -13.85 0.72
CA GLU A 75 -3.91 -15.26 1.09
C GLU A 75 -2.65 -15.98 0.59
N GLY A 76 -1.68 -16.17 1.50
CA GLY A 76 -0.37 -16.76 1.21
C GLY A 76 0.81 -15.79 1.38
N LEU A 77 0.55 -14.49 1.54
CA LEU A 77 1.54 -13.51 1.95
C LEU A 77 1.69 -13.53 3.48
N VAL A 78 2.92 -13.72 3.92
CA VAL A 78 3.28 -13.74 5.35
C VAL A 78 3.91 -12.39 5.72
N LEU A 79 3.70 -11.96 6.97
CA LEU A 79 4.40 -10.79 7.49
C LEU A 79 5.92 -11.04 7.45
N PRO A 80 6.74 -10.01 7.16
CA PRO A 80 8.19 -10.16 7.13
C PRO A 80 8.79 -10.73 8.42
N GLU A 81 8.17 -10.48 9.57
CA GLU A 81 8.58 -11.00 10.89
C GLU A 81 8.38 -12.50 11.05
N ASP A 82 7.39 -13.07 10.37
CA ASP A 82 7.01 -14.49 10.46
C ASP A 82 7.60 -15.32 9.29
N CYS A 83 8.40 -14.69 8.42
CA CYS A 83 9.05 -15.34 7.30
C CYS A 83 10.44 -15.85 7.68
N ASP A 84 10.76 -17.09 7.31
CA ASP A 84 12.11 -17.68 7.48
C ASP A 84 13.19 -17.04 6.56
N CYS A 85 12.83 -16.01 5.81
CA CYS A 85 13.72 -15.31 4.90
C CYS A 85 14.53 -14.24 5.64
N ASP A 86 15.84 -14.15 5.35
CA ASP A 86 16.72 -13.08 5.83
C ASP A 86 16.35 -11.75 5.13
N SER A 87 15.21 -11.18 5.50
CA SER A 87 14.72 -9.91 4.98
C SER A 87 15.67 -8.73 5.28
N GLU A 88 16.58 -8.89 6.24
CA GLU A 88 17.68 -7.96 6.54
C GLU A 88 18.83 -7.99 5.51
N LYS A 89 18.95 -9.05 4.70
CA LYS A 89 20.00 -9.20 3.66
C LYS A 89 19.52 -8.88 2.25
N GLY A 90 18.28 -8.41 2.09
CA GLY A 90 17.70 -8.08 0.78
C GLY A 90 17.26 -9.30 -0.04
N GLU A 91 17.13 -10.48 0.59
CA GLU A 91 16.55 -11.66 -0.06
C GLU A 91 15.02 -11.63 0.08
N TYR A 92 14.36 -11.29 -1.01
CA TYR A 92 12.92 -11.23 -1.13
C TYR A 92 12.36 -12.56 -1.61
N CYS A 93 11.48 -13.15 -0.81
CA CYS A 93 10.78 -14.37 -1.16
C CYS A 93 9.44 -14.05 -1.84
N PRO A 94 8.98 -14.90 -2.79
CA PRO A 94 7.65 -14.76 -3.39
C PRO A 94 6.48 -14.85 -2.38
N ARG A 95 6.72 -15.37 -1.17
CA ARG A 95 5.72 -15.47 -0.09
C ARG A 95 5.64 -14.25 0.83
N CYS A 96 6.59 -13.33 0.76
CA CYS A 96 6.69 -12.21 1.69
C CYS A 96 6.67 -10.86 0.96
N SER A 97 6.81 -10.87 -0.35
CA SER A 97 7.01 -9.65 -1.12
C SER A 97 6.52 -9.76 -2.56
N VAL A 98 6.17 -8.61 -3.11
CA VAL A 98 5.73 -8.46 -4.50
C VAL A 98 6.56 -7.36 -5.14
N SER A 99 7.20 -7.67 -6.26
CA SER A 99 8.02 -6.69 -6.98
C SER A 99 7.22 -5.96 -8.05
N PHE A 100 7.57 -4.70 -8.25
CA PHE A 100 7.00 -3.81 -9.25
C PHE A 100 8.14 -3.22 -10.08
N SER A 101 7.90 -3.01 -11.36
CA SER A 101 8.85 -2.35 -12.27
C SER A 101 8.18 -1.14 -12.91
N LEU A 102 8.96 -0.07 -13.06
CA LEU A 102 8.55 1.15 -13.75
C LEU A 102 9.70 1.62 -14.64
N ARG A 103 9.46 1.60 -15.96
CA ARG A 103 10.40 2.09 -16.96
C ARG A 103 9.68 2.95 -17.98
N GLU A 104 9.95 4.25 -17.96
CA GLU A 104 9.30 5.21 -18.85
C GLU A 104 10.29 6.30 -19.30
N THR A 105 10.08 6.80 -20.52
CA THR A 105 10.87 7.87 -21.15
C THR A 105 9.94 9.04 -21.49
N GLY A 106 10.39 10.27 -21.23
CA GLY A 106 9.62 11.49 -21.48
C GLY A 106 9.52 11.92 -22.96
N PRO A 107 8.68 12.92 -23.29
CA PRO A 107 7.88 13.74 -22.38
C PRO A 107 6.51 13.11 -22.06
N LYS A 108 6.30 12.69 -20.81
CA LYS A 108 5.05 12.07 -20.34
C LYS A 108 4.86 12.32 -18.84
N THR A 109 3.61 12.37 -18.39
CA THR A 109 3.29 12.26 -16.95
C THR A 109 3.11 10.78 -16.64
N VAL A 110 3.97 10.27 -15.77
CA VAL A 110 3.92 8.90 -15.28
C VAL A 110 2.83 8.79 -14.22
N TYR A 111 1.93 7.86 -14.41
CA TYR A 111 0.82 7.58 -13.50
C TYR A 111 1.02 6.21 -12.83
N SER A 112 0.26 5.96 -11.77
CA SER A 112 0.24 4.66 -11.08
C SER A 112 -0.04 3.48 -12.01
N LYS A 113 -0.82 3.66 -13.09
CA LYS A 113 -1.06 2.61 -14.10
C LYS A 113 0.20 2.10 -14.80
N ASP A 114 1.26 2.91 -14.84
CA ASP A 114 2.51 2.56 -15.52
C ASP A 114 3.37 1.64 -14.63
N LEU A 115 3.01 1.47 -13.34
CA LEU A 115 3.64 0.54 -12.41
C LEU A 115 3.19 -0.90 -12.68
N LYS A 116 4.11 -1.77 -13.11
CA LYS A 116 3.81 -3.15 -13.48
C LYS A 116 4.21 -4.12 -12.36
N SER A 117 3.26 -4.91 -11.88
CA SER A 117 3.52 -6.01 -10.94
C SER A 117 4.21 -7.19 -11.64
N CYS A 118 5.29 -7.68 -11.04
CA CYS A 118 6.01 -8.88 -11.46
C CYS A 118 5.59 -10.04 -10.55
N GLY A 119 4.77 -10.96 -11.07
CA GLY A 119 4.40 -12.19 -10.36
C GLY A 119 2.90 -12.42 -10.24
N ASP A 120 2.11 -11.37 -10.00
CA ASP A 120 0.65 -11.50 -9.82
C ASP A 120 -0.15 -10.30 -10.37
N SER A 121 -1.09 -10.58 -11.27
CA SER A 121 -2.00 -9.59 -11.89
C SER A 121 -3.01 -9.00 -10.90
N LYS A 122 -3.25 -9.67 -9.77
CA LYS A 122 -4.24 -9.23 -8.77
C LYS A 122 -3.77 -7.99 -8.00
N ILE A 123 -2.46 -7.89 -7.74
CA ILE A 123 -1.89 -6.81 -6.93
C ILE A 123 -1.49 -5.68 -7.87
N LYS A 124 -2.28 -4.61 -7.82
CA LYS A 124 -2.11 -3.41 -8.64
C LYS A 124 -2.43 -2.17 -7.80
N PRO A 125 -2.05 -0.97 -8.24
CA PRO A 125 -2.55 0.25 -7.65
C PRO A 125 -4.08 0.29 -7.65
N VAL A 126 -4.69 0.79 -6.57
CA VAL A 126 -6.17 0.89 -6.46
C VAL A 126 -6.72 1.85 -7.52
N TYR A 127 -6.00 2.94 -7.75
CA TYR A 127 -6.34 3.96 -8.74
C TYR A 127 -5.24 4.08 -9.77
N ASP A 128 -5.61 4.08 -11.04
CA ASP A 128 -4.71 4.19 -12.20
C ASP A 128 -4.33 5.65 -12.55
N THR A 129 -4.99 6.61 -11.90
CA THR A 129 -4.93 8.05 -12.21
C THR A 129 -4.03 8.85 -11.27
N ILE A 130 -3.33 8.19 -10.33
CA ILE A 130 -2.46 8.89 -9.38
C ILE A 130 -1.20 9.32 -10.12
N PRO A 131 -0.92 10.63 -10.26
CA PRO A 131 0.32 11.08 -10.88
C PRO A 131 1.49 10.77 -9.94
N LEU A 132 2.54 10.15 -10.46
CA LEU A 132 3.77 9.85 -9.72
C LEU A 132 4.87 10.84 -10.05
N LEU A 133 5.08 11.10 -11.35
CA LEU A 133 6.19 11.89 -11.84
C LEU A 133 5.83 12.57 -13.17
N LYS A 134 6.44 13.72 -13.44
CA LYS A 134 6.39 14.37 -14.76
C LYS A 134 7.79 14.39 -15.37
N LEU A 135 7.94 13.72 -16.50
CA LEU A 135 9.18 13.67 -17.28
C LEU A 135 9.15 14.73 -18.39
N LYS A 136 10.23 15.49 -18.53
CA LYS A 136 10.51 16.37 -19.67
C LYS A 136 11.13 15.56 -20.81
N GLU A 137 11.40 16.22 -21.94
CA GLU A 137 12.11 15.60 -23.07
C GLU A 137 13.48 15.06 -22.62
N ASN A 138 13.83 13.87 -23.09
CA ASN A 138 15.08 13.15 -22.79
C ASN A 138 15.31 12.82 -21.30
N GLN A 139 14.25 12.81 -20.47
CA GLN A 139 14.34 12.30 -19.10
C GLN A 139 13.82 10.86 -19.05
N ASP A 140 14.60 9.99 -18.43
CA ASP A 140 14.25 8.59 -18.20
C ASP A 140 14.08 8.31 -16.72
N VAL A 141 13.17 7.39 -16.40
CA VAL A 141 13.07 6.75 -15.09
C VAL A 141 13.06 5.24 -15.25
N ASP A 142 13.92 4.57 -14.50
CA ASP A 142 13.98 3.11 -14.40
C ASP A 142 14.15 2.73 -12.93
N LEU A 143 13.13 2.08 -12.37
CA LEU A 143 13.13 1.64 -10.98
C LEU A 143 12.39 0.32 -10.80
N GLU A 144 12.80 -0.38 -9.75
CA GLU A 144 12.13 -1.55 -9.20
C GLU A 144 11.67 -1.23 -7.77
N ALA A 145 10.48 -1.65 -7.39
CA ALA A 145 9.93 -1.43 -6.06
C ALA A 145 9.44 -2.75 -5.48
N VAL A 146 9.58 -2.93 -4.17
CA VAL A 146 9.17 -4.14 -3.46
C VAL A 146 8.12 -3.77 -2.44
N ALA A 147 6.94 -4.37 -2.57
CA ALA A 147 5.86 -4.24 -1.61
C ALA A 147 5.87 -5.38 -0.59
N LYS A 148 5.61 -5.02 0.66
CA LYS A 148 5.58 -5.93 1.81
C LYS A 148 4.27 -5.74 2.58
N LEU A 149 3.85 -6.82 3.23
CA LEU A 149 2.76 -6.78 4.18
C LEU A 149 3.24 -6.12 5.47
N GLY A 150 2.46 -5.18 6.02
CA GLY A 150 2.79 -4.52 7.27
C GLY A 150 1.55 -4.01 7.98
N ILE A 151 1.74 -3.48 9.18
CA ILE A 151 0.66 -2.99 10.04
C ILE A 151 0.76 -1.47 10.24
N GLY A 152 -0.40 -0.82 10.37
CA GLY A 152 -0.48 0.63 10.57
C GLY A 152 0.21 1.15 11.84
N LYS A 153 0.51 0.27 12.80
CA LYS A 153 1.30 0.59 14.00
C LYS A 153 2.74 1.02 13.65
N ASP A 154 3.34 0.43 12.63
CA ASP A 154 4.76 0.64 12.31
C ASP A 154 4.95 1.86 11.41
N HIS A 155 4.07 2.02 10.41
CA HIS A 155 4.09 3.18 9.52
C HIS A 155 2.70 3.53 8.99
N ALA A 156 2.45 4.82 8.77
CA ALA A 156 1.17 5.34 8.30
C ALA A 156 0.75 4.77 6.93
N LYS A 157 1.71 4.34 6.10
CA LYS A 157 1.45 3.74 4.78
C LYS A 157 0.63 2.44 4.85
N TRP A 158 0.76 1.70 5.95
CA TRP A 158 0.01 0.47 6.19
C TRP A 158 -1.31 0.69 6.91
N VAL A 159 -1.67 1.93 7.25
CA VAL A 159 -3.01 2.22 7.79
C VAL A 159 -4.03 1.98 6.65
N PRO A 160 -5.01 1.07 6.83
CA PRO A 160 -5.97 0.74 5.79
C PRO A 160 -7.19 1.67 5.77
N THR A 161 -7.36 2.48 6.80
CA THR A 161 -8.51 3.38 6.95
C THR A 161 -8.07 4.84 6.85
N THR A 162 -8.81 5.65 6.09
CA THR A 162 -8.58 7.11 6.06
C THR A 162 -9.18 7.77 7.30
N VAL A 163 -10.38 7.35 7.70
CA VAL A 163 -11.12 7.87 8.85
C VAL A 163 -11.81 6.71 9.56
N CYS A 164 -11.61 6.61 10.88
CA CYS A 164 -12.36 5.69 11.74
C CYS A 164 -12.70 6.41 13.05
N ALA A 165 -13.97 6.72 13.24
CA ALA A 165 -14.48 7.49 14.37
C ALA A 165 -15.80 6.91 14.86
N TYR A 166 -16.09 7.12 16.15
CA TYR A 166 -17.40 6.85 16.74
C TYR A 166 -17.90 8.12 17.45
N LYS A 167 -19.22 8.25 17.55
CA LYS A 167 -19.90 9.38 18.19
C LYS A 167 -20.89 8.85 19.23
#